data_AF-A0AAN6ILC1-F1
#
_entry.id   AF-A0AAN6ILC1-F1
#
_cell.length_a   1.000
_cell.length_b   1.000
_cell.length_c   1.000
_cell.angle_alpha   90.00
_cell.angle_beta   90.00
_cell.angle_gamma   90.00
#
_symmetry.space_group_name_H-M   'P 1'
#
loop_
_entity.id
_entity.type
_entity.pdbx_description
1 polymer ?
#
loop_
_entity_poly.entity_id
_entity_poly.type
_entity_poly.pdbx_seq_one_letter_code
_entity_poly.pdbx_strand_id
1 'polypeptide(L)'
;ERNTIEMQSITALAHLRAAVMFFIDLSEQCGYSIKDQVSLFASIKPLFANKPTLLVISKTDACTLDDLNAEDRALVEGVTQDGVELAQLSTHLDQGVIETRNLACEKLLQQRVEMKLRGQQVNSVLNKLNVAQPSPRDQVDRPACIPDAVAKRRKYDPEDPERRTLERDLELAAGGAGVYSVDLNKHYDLANDAWKYDIIPEIMDGKNVADFIDPDVEEKLAELEREEERLAAEGLYDSTDDEMDEEDKRIRDMARRIRARKQVIAQEARVNNVNRATLTIKQKAMSSSATSGDFVDHLKNLGLDASSAQSTADRITRKRVRSESRHPDVELAKRSGSLAARAVSVVRDRSQMGVTTAHQLATANKKKAIALRDMYAQGKAGEADRKILTKKPRHLFTGKRSNGTNDRR
;
A
#
# COMPACT_ATOMS: atom_id res chain seq x y z
N GLU A 1 -42.79 61.25 10.18
CA GLU A 1 -41.69 60.41 10.67
C GLU A 1 -42.00 58.96 10.35
N ARG A 2 -40.99 58.14 10.01
CA ARG A 2 -41.17 56.72 9.67
C ARG A 2 -40.85 55.84 10.87
N ASN A 3 -41.55 54.72 11.01
CA ASN A 3 -41.33 53.79 12.12
C ASN A 3 -39.99 53.04 11.97
N THR A 4 -39.46 52.48 13.05
CA THR A 4 -38.24 51.67 13.08
C THR A 4 -38.24 50.52 12.06
N ILE A 5 -39.39 49.87 11.86
CA ILE A 5 -39.59 48.81 10.85
C ILE A 5 -39.45 49.36 9.42
N GLU A 6 -40.03 50.54 9.15
CA GLU A 6 -39.94 51.19 7.84
C GLU A 6 -38.53 51.73 7.57
N MET A 7 -37.84 52.19 8.61
CA MET A 7 -36.45 52.61 8.54
C MET A 7 -35.52 51.46 8.16
N GLN A 8 -35.79 50.22 8.60
CA GLN A 8 -35.05 49.04 8.13
C GLN A 8 -35.22 48.82 6.62
N SER A 9 -36.41 49.08 6.08
CA SER A 9 -36.66 48.96 4.63
C SER A 9 -35.89 50.03 3.85
N ILE A 10 -35.83 51.27 4.36
CA ILE A 10 -35.04 52.34 3.75
C ILE A 10 -33.55 52.04 3.79
N THR A 11 -33.02 51.56 4.92
CA THR A 11 -31.59 51.25 5.03
C THR A 11 -31.18 50.11 4.09
N ALA A 12 -32.01 49.08 3.95
CA ALA A 12 -31.82 48.02 2.96
C ALA A 12 -31.81 48.58 1.53
N LEU A 13 -32.81 49.40 1.19
CA LEU A 13 -32.92 50.05 -0.11
C LEU A 13 -31.80 51.04 -0.40
N ALA A 14 -31.17 51.64 0.61
CA ALA A 14 -30.02 52.52 0.40
C ALA A 14 -28.74 51.71 0.14
N HIS A 15 -28.41 50.73 0.98
CA HIS A 15 -27.09 50.10 1.00
C HIS A 15 -26.94 48.85 0.12
N LEU A 16 -28.02 48.10 -0.15
CA LEU A 16 -27.92 46.87 -0.92
C LEU A 16 -27.76 47.15 -2.42
N ARG A 17 -26.77 46.53 -3.06
CA ARG A 17 -26.56 46.56 -4.52
C ARG A 17 -27.33 45.41 -5.20
N ALA A 18 -28.63 45.59 -5.33
CA ALA A 18 -29.57 44.61 -5.88
C ALA A 18 -30.56 45.27 -6.85
N ALA A 19 -31.30 44.43 -7.60
CA ALA A 19 -32.49 44.86 -8.30
C ALA A 19 -33.59 45.18 -7.30
N VAL A 20 -34.35 46.24 -7.57
CA VAL A 20 -35.50 46.63 -6.77
C VAL A 20 -36.75 46.28 -7.54
N MET A 21 -37.58 45.42 -6.97
CA MET A 21 -38.91 45.11 -7.50
C MET A 21 -39.92 45.88 -6.67
N PHE A 22 -40.63 46.83 -7.29
CA PHE A 22 -41.69 47.58 -6.65
C PHE A 22 -43.04 46.97 -7.01
N PHE A 23 -43.75 46.46 -6.01
CA PHE A 23 -45.04 45.80 -6.21
C PHE A 23 -46.17 46.82 -6.13
N ILE A 24 -47.04 46.81 -7.14
CA ILE A 24 -48.28 47.57 -7.20
C ILE A 24 -49.46 46.59 -7.23
N ASP A 25 -50.54 46.94 -6.55
CA ASP A 25 -51.81 46.22 -6.59
C ASP A 25 -52.86 47.11 -7.25
N LEU A 26 -53.31 46.73 -8.45
CA LEU A 26 -54.32 47.47 -9.23
C LEU A 26 -55.76 47.18 -8.78
N SER A 27 -55.96 46.21 -7.88
CA SER A 27 -57.29 45.86 -7.37
C SER A 27 -57.76 46.74 -6.21
N GLU A 28 -56.90 47.63 -5.70
CA GLU A 28 -57.11 48.49 -4.52
C GLU A 28 -57.46 47.74 -3.20
N GLN A 29 -57.41 46.41 -3.22
CA GLN A 29 -57.67 45.55 -2.05
C GLN A 29 -56.61 45.71 -0.95
N CYS A 30 -55.46 46.32 -1.25
CA CYS A 30 -54.40 46.63 -0.29
C CYS A 30 -54.72 47.83 0.62
N GLY A 31 -55.88 48.48 0.44
CA GLY A 31 -56.31 49.62 1.28
C GLY A 31 -55.69 50.97 0.89
N TYR A 32 -55.02 51.04 -0.25
CA TYR A 32 -54.41 52.26 -0.80
C TYR A 32 -54.80 52.43 -2.27
N SER A 33 -55.10 53.67 -2.67
CA SER A 33 -55.44 53.97 -4.07
C SER A 33 -54.24 53.85 -4.99
N ILE A 34 -54.47 53.65 -6.29
CA ILE A 34 -53.40 53.59 -7.30
C ILE A 34 -52.57 54.89 -7.29
N LYS A 35 -53.22 56.04 -7.09
CA LYS A 35 -52.57 57.37 -6.99
C LYS A 35 -51.59 57.44 -5.83
N ASP A 36 -51.95 56.89 -4.66
CA ASP A 36 -51.08 56.85 -3.49
C ASP A 36 -49.88 55.93 -3.70
N GLN A 37 -50.09 54.78 -4.33
CA GLN A 37 -49.02 53.82 -4.65
C GLN A 37 -47.99 54.43 -5.61
N VAL A 38 -48.45 55.13 -6.65
CA VAL A 38 -47.57 55.84 -7.61
C VAL A 38 -46.85 57.03 -6.95
N SER A 39 -47.55 57.78 -6.09
CA SER A 39 -46.94 58.87 -5.31
C SER A 39 -45.82 58.36 -4.39
N LEU A 40 -46.04 57.21 -3.73
CA LEU A 40 -45.01 56.55 -2.93
C LEU A 40 -43.80 56.17 -3.79
N PHE A 41 -44.02 55.55 -4.95
CA PHE A 41 -42.94 55.20 -5.89
C PHE A 41 -42.11 56.44 -6.27
N ALA A 42 -42.76 57.54 -6.65
CA ALA A 42 -42.09 58.79 -6.99
C ALA A 42 -41.27 59.35 -5.81
N SER A 43 -41.78 59.25 -4.58
CA SER A 43 -41.09 59.75 -3.38
C SER A 43 -39.80 58.97 -3.03
N ILE A 44 -39.78 57.66 -3.30
CA ILE A 44 -38.63 56.78 -2.98
C ILE A 44 -37.71 56.54 -4.17
N LYS A 45 -38.13 56.90 -5.39
CA LYS A 45 -37.35 56.78 -6.64
C LYS A 45 -35.91 57.32 -6.53
N PRO A 46 -35.61 58.45 -5.85
CA PRO A 46 -34.24 58.92 -5.68
C PRO A 46 -33.30 57.92 -4.96
N LEU A 47 -33.84 57.03 -4.13
CA LEU A 47 -33.08 55.99 -3.43
C LEU A 47 -32.67 54.84 -4.37
N PHE A 48 -33.28 54.73 -5.54
CA PHE A 48 -33.01 53.69 -6.53
C PHE A 48 -31.90 54.08 -7.52
N ALA A 49 -31.21 55.20 -7.30
CA ALA A 49 -30.11 55.63 -8.15
C ALA A 49 -29.06 54.52 -8.32
N ASN A 50 -28.71 54.24 -9.58
CA ASN A 50 -27.80 53.14 -9.98
C ASN A 50 -28.29 51.73 -9.62
N LYS A 51 -29.60 51.51 -9.47
CA LYS A 51 -30.19 50.18 -9.25
C LYS A 51 -31.20 49.87 -10.36
N PRO A 52 -31.24 48.64 -10.89
CA PRO A 52 -32.25 48.27 -11.86
C PRO A 52 -33.58 48.14 -11.12
N THR A 53 -34.57 48.91 -11.55
CA THR A 53 -35.92 48.94 -10.98
C THR A 53 -36.89 48.24 -11.92
N LEU A 54 -37.73 47.39 -11.36
CA LEU A 54 -38.82 46.72 -12.06
C LEU A 54 -40.13 47.06 -11.35
N LEU A 55 -41.13 47.50 -12.11
CA LEU A 55 -42.47 47.73 -11.62
C LEU A 55 -43.29 46.45 -11.82
N VAL A 56 -43.74 45.85 -10.73
CA VAL A 56 -44.42 44.55 -10.74
C VAL A 56 -45.88 44.75 -10.36
N ILE A 57 -46.78 44.49 -11.29
CA ILE A 57 -48.21 44.45 -11.04
C ILE A 57 -48.55 43.07 -10.47
N SER A 58 -49.04 43.08 -9.24
CA SER A 58 -49.53 41.89 -8.53
C SER A 58 -51.05 41.76 -8.66
N LYS A 59 -51.57 40.54 -8.41
CA LYS A 59 -53.01 40.21 -8.46
C LYS A 59 -53.68 40.48 -9.81
N THR A 60 -52.97 40.14 -10.88
CA THR A 60 -53.50 40.24 -12.25
C THR A 60 -54.72 39.36 -12.52
N ASP A 61 -54.98 38.38 -11.65
CA ASP A 61 -56.22 37.59 -11.63
C ASP A 61 -57.47 38.40 -11.24
N ALA A 62 -57.30 39.48 -10.48
CA ALA A 62 -58.40 40.33 -10.03
C ALA A 62 -58.61 41.56 -10.92
N CYS A 63 -57.52 42.18 -11.41
CA CYS A 63 -57.58 43.37 -12.24
C CYS A 63 -56.33 43.42 -13.15
N THR A 64 -56.54 43.45 -14.46
CA THR A 64 -55.46 43.57 -15.45
C THR A 64 -55.29 45.01 -15.92
N LEU A 65 -54.17 45.33 -16.58
CA LEU A 65 -53.89 46.70 -17.04
C LEU A 65 -54.95 47.27 -18.01
N ASP A 66 -55.66 46.39 -18.72
CA ASP A 66 -56.69 46.76 -19.69
C ASP A 66 -58.05 47.06 -19.04
N ASP A 67 -58.25 46.61 -17.79
CA ASP A 67 -59.48 46.85 -17.02
C ASP A 67 -59.49 48.22 -16.34
N LEU A 68 -58.39 48.98 -16.41
CA LEU A 68 -58.26 50.29 -15.75
C LEU A 68 -58.86 51.44 -16.56
N ASN A 69 -59.33 52.45 -15.83
CA ASN A 69 -59.69 53.74 -16.37
C ASN A 69 -58.49 54.42 -17.04
N ALA A 70 -58.76 55.21 -18.09
CA ALA A 70 -57.72 55.90 -18.86
C ALA A 70 -56.81 56.81 -18.01
N GLU A 71 -57.34 57.40 -16.93
CA GLU A 71 -56.54 58.23 -16.00
C GLU A 71 -55.53 57.40 -15.20
N ASP A 72 -55.96 56.28 -14.62
CA ASP A 72 -55.10 55.45 -13.77
C ASP A 72 -54.09 54.65 -14.60
N ARG A 73 -54.49 54.25 -15.82
CA ARG A 73 -53.58 53.67 -16.81
C ARG A 73 -52.47 54.65 -17.18
N ALA A 74 -52.80 55.93 -17.41
CA ALA A 74 -51.81 56.96 -17.71
C ALA A 74 -50.81 57.18 -16.55
N LEU A 75 -51.23 57.00 -15.30
CA LEU A 75 -50.32 57.07 -14.14
C LEU A 75 -49.30 55.93 -14.14
N VAL A 76 -49.72 54.70 -14.41
CA VAL A 76 -48.83 53.53 -14.45
C VAL A 76 -47.90 53.57 -15.67
N GLU A 77 -48.42 53.96 -16.84
CA GLU A 77 -47.62 54.15 -18.05
C GLU A 77 -46.60 55.29 -17.91
N GLY A 78 -46.96 56.38 -17.20
CA GLY A 78 -46.04 57.48 -16.88
C GLY A 78 -44.81 57.03 -16.08
N VAL A 79 -44.98 56.07 -15.17
CA VAL A 79 -43.84 55.48 -14.42
C VAL A 79 -42.94 54.63 -15.33
N THR A 80 -43.51 54.02 -16.36
CA THR A 80 -42.77 53.15 -17.30
C THR A 80 -41.87 53.96 -18.24
N GLN A 81 -42.27 55.19 -18.59
CA GLN A 81 -41.49 56.10 -19.45
C GLN A 81 -40.16 56.53 -18.83
N ASP A 82 -40.01 56.41 -17.51
CA ASP A 82 -38.79 56.75 -16.77
C ASP A 82 -37.69 55.67 -16.85
N GLY A 83 -37.79 54.72 -17.77
CA GLY A 83 -36.83 53.61 -17.94
C GLY A 83 -37.03 52.45 -16.96
N VAL A 84 -38.21 52.38 -16.33
CA VAL A 84 -38.64 51.28 -15.46
C VAL A 84 -39.45 50.31 -16.30
N GLU A 85 -39.08 49.02 -16.30
CA GLU A 85 -39.89 48.02 -17.01
C GLU A 85 -41.04 47.54 -16.16
N LEU A 86 -42.12 47.17 -16.85
CA LEU A 86 -43.33 46.63 -16.27
C LEU A 86 -43.32 45.10 -16.36
N ALA A 87 -43.66 44.42 -15.27
CA ALA A 87 -43.93 43.00 -15.23
C ALA A 87 -45.28 42.75 -14.55
N GLN A 88 -45.97 41.70 -14.98
CA GLN A 88 -47.27 41.30 -14.48
C GLN A 88 -47.15 39.91 -13.87
N LEU A 89 -47.71 39.71 -12.68
CA LEU A 89 -47.77 38.38 -12.07
C LEU A 89 -49.05 38.17 -11.26
N SER A 90 -49.45 36.89 -11.15
CA SER A 90 -50.46 36.42 -10.22
C SER A 90 -49.90 35.25 -9.44
N THR A 91 -49.90 35.37 -8.11
CA THR A 91 -49.49 34.29 -7.20
C THR A 91 -50.59 33.24 -7.01
N HIS A 92 -51.83 33.55 -7.40
CA HIS A 92 -52.94 32.60 -7.31
C HIS A 92 -52.93 31.64 -8.51
N LEU A 93 -52.63 32.16 -9.70
CA LEU A 93 -52.55 31.37 -10.93
C LEU A 93 -51.13 30.84 -11.21
N ASP A 94 -50.15 31.17 -10.37
CA ASP A 94 -48.71 30.94 -10.60
C ASP A 94 -48.20 31.45 -11.97
N GLN A 95 -48.88 32.46 -12.52
CA GLN A 95 -48.53 33.06 -13.81
C GLN A 95 -47.61 34.27 -13.62
N GLY A 96 -46.59 34.40 -14.48
CA GLY A 96 -45.66 35.53 -14.49
C GLY A 96 -44.65 35.58 -13.34
N VAL A 97 -44.74 34.70 -12.34
CA VAL A 97 -43.84 34.68 -11.17
C VAL A 97 -42.40 34.36 -11.59
N ILE A 98 -42.21 33.29 -12.38
CA ILE A 98 -40.88 32.86 -12.85
C ILE A 98 -40.32 33.87 -13.86
N GLU A 99 -41.17 34.41 -14.73
CA GLU A 99 -40.78 35.38 -15.76
C GLU A 99 -40.31 36.69 -15.14
N THR A 100 -41.07 37.24 -14.19
CA THR A 100 -40.69 38.46 -13.44
C THR A 100 -39.36 38.28 -12.72
N ARG A 101 -39.16 37.11 -12.07
CA ARG A 101 -37.88 36.77 -11.43
C ARG A 101 -36.74 36.76 -12.45
N ASN A 102 -36.92 36.09 -13.58
CA ASN A 102 -35.89 35.98 -14.62
C ASN A 102 -35.53 37.36 -15.18
N LEU A 103 -36.53 38.20 -15.44
CA LEU A 103 -36.35 39.57 -15.92
C LEU A 103 -35.54 40.42 -14.92
N ALA A 104 -35.89 40.38 -13.63
CA ALA A 104 -35.16 41.07 -12.58
C ALA A 104 -33.71 40.57 -12.46
N CYS A 105 -33.50 39.24 -12.55
CA CYS A 105 -32.18 38.64 -12.51
C CYS A 105 -31.32 39.04 -13.72
N GLU A 106 -31.88 39.02 -14.92
CA GLU A 106 -31.19 39.35 -16.17
C GLU A 106 -30.76 40.82 -16.19
N LYS A 107 -31.64 41.74 -15.79
CA LYS A 107 -31.29 43.16 -15.64
C LYS A 107 -30.16 43.39 -14.65
N LEU A 108 -30.22 42.74 -13.50
CA LEU A 108 -29.16 42.82 -12.51
C LEU A 108 -27.84 42.25 -13.05
N LEU A 109 -27.92 41.16 -13.82
CA LEU A 109 -26.78 40.55 -14.49
C LEU A 109 -26.16 41.49 -15.51
N GLN A 110 -26.97 42.10 -16.38
CA GLN A 110 -26.52 43.05 -17.39
C GLN A 110 -25.76 44.22 -16.77
N GLN A 111 -26.33 44.84 -15.73
CA GLN A 111 -25.67 45.94 -15.02
C GLN A 111 -24.38 45.48 -14.32
N ARG A 112 -24.36 44.27 -13.73
CA ARG A 112 -23.16 43.70 -13.09
C ARG A 112 -22.07 43.36 -14.10
N VAL A 113 -22.44 42.87 -15.28
CA VAL A 113 -21.51 42.60 -16.38
C VAL A 113 -20.93 43.91 -16.90
N GLU A 114 -21.74 44.95 -17.07
CA GLU A 114 -21.26 46.27 -17.47
C GLU A 114 -20.28 46.87 -16.45
N MET A 115 -20.61 46.80 -15.15
CA MET A 115 -19.69 47.23 -14.09
C MET A 115 -18.39 46.41 -14.08
N LYS A 116 -18.47 45.10 -14.35
CA LYS A 116 -17.27 44.25 -14.47
C LYS A 116 -16.44 44.60 -15.70
N LEU A 117 -17.06 44.88 -16.85
CA LEU A 117 -16.40 45.30 -18.09
C LEU A 117 -15.67 46.63 -17.95
N ARG A 118 -16.23 47.57 -17.19
CA ARG A 118 -15.53 48.82 -16.83
C ARG A 118 -14.31 48.58 -15.92
N GLY A 119 -14.26 47.44 -15.23
CA GLY A 119 -13.14 47.04 -14.37
C GLY A 119 -12.08 46.21 -15.10
N GLN A 120 -10.91 46.07 -14.49
CA GLN A 120 -9.80 45.28 -15.05
C GLN A 120 -9.90 43.77 -14.78
N GLN A 121 -10.87 43.32 -13.98
CA GLN A 121 -11.03 41.91 -13.60
C GLN A 121 -11.45 41.01 -14.76
N VAL A 122 -11.93 41.55 -15.88
CA VAL A 122 -12.32 40.74 -17.05
C VAL A 122 -11.11 40.01 -17.64
N ASN A 123 -9.93 40.63 -17.61
CA ASN A 123 -8.70 40.04 -18.15
C ASN A 123 -8.28 38.75 -17.44
N SER A 124 -8.64 38.56 -16.16
CA SER A 124 -8.32 37.33 -15.41
C SER A 124 -9.26 36.17 -15.73
N VAL A 125 -10.44 36.44 -16.31
CA VAL A 125 -11.46 35.44 -16.65
C VAL A 125 -11.51 35.18 -18.15
N LEU A 126 -10.87 36.02 -18.96
CA LEU A 126 -10.89 35.93 -20.43
C LEU A 126 -10.42 34.57 -20.94
N ASN A 127 -9.47 33.94 -20.26
CA ASN A 127 -9.00 32.59 -20.58
C ASN A 127 -10.08 31.49 -20.43
N LYS A 128 -11.08 31.69 -19.55
CA LYS A 128 -12.20 30.75 -19.36
C LYS A 128 -13.34 31.00 -20.35
N LEU A 129 -13.52 32.25 -20.75
CA LEU A 129 -14.53 32.66 -21.75
C LEU A 129 -14.11 32.31 -23.18
N ASN A 130 -12.80 32.31 -23.45
CA ASN A 130 -12.28 32.00 -24.78
C ASN A 130 -12.33 30.49 -25.06
N VAL A 131 -13.26 30.08 -25.93
CA VAL A 131 -13.34 28.70 -26.43
C VAL A 131 -12.37 28.56 -27.61
N ALA A 132 -11.32 27.77 -27.44
CA ALA A 132 -10.33 27.53 -28.49
C ALA A 132 -10.96 26.80 -29.68
N GLN A 133 -10.92 27.41 -30.85
CA GLN A 133 -11.35 26.80 -32.10
C GLN A 133 -10.12 26.15 -32.77
N PRO A 134 -10.15 24.83 -33.04
CA PRO A 134 -9.04 24.15 -33.69
C PRO A 134 -8.88 24.67 -35.14
N SER A 135 -7.66 25.07 -35.50
CA SER A 135 -7.36 25.40 -36.90
C SER A 135 -7.30 24.12 -37.74
N PRO A 136 -7.86 24.11 -38.97
CA PRO A 136 -7.72 22.98 -39.88
C PRO A 136 -6.23 22.73 -40.18
N ARG A 137 -5.71 21.60 -39.70
CA ARG A 137 -4.30 21.22 -39.87
C ARG A 137 -4.12 20.24 -41.04
N ASP A 138 -4.91 19.17 -41.03
CA ASP A 138 -4.85 18.06 -41.97
C ASP A 138 -6.23 17.83 -42.61
N GLN A 139 -6.29 17.17 -43.78
CA GLN A 139 -7.56 16.75 -44.41
C GLN A 139 -8.06 15.38 -43.90
N VAL A 140 -7.75 15.02 -42.65
CA VAL A 140 -8.19 13.75 -42.04
C VAL A 140 -9.40 14.00 -41.16
N ASP A 141 -10.54 13.43 -41.53
CA ASP A 141 -11.76 13.48 -40.72
C ASP A 141 -11.61 12.63 -39.46
N ARG A 142 -11.93 13.24 -38.30
CA ARG A 142 -11.89 12.59 -36.98
C ARG A 142 -13.29 12.65 -36.35
N PRO A 143 -14.26 11.87 -36.87
CA PRO A 143 -15.63 11.90 -36.35
C PRO A 143 -15.70 11.30 -34.93
N ALA A 144 -16.72 11.68 -34.19
CA ALA A 144 -17.02 11.04 -32.90
C ALA A 144 -17.46 9.58 -33.15
N CYS A 145 -16.75 8.62 -32.56
CA CYS A 145 -17.11 7.20 -32.65
C CYS A 145 -18.08 6.85 -31.51
N ILE A 146 -19.38 7.06 -31.75
CA ILE A 146 -20.45 6.67 -30.82
C ILE A 146 -21.10 5.40 -31.39
N PRO A 147 -20.98 4.23 -30.73
CA PRO A 147 -21.62 3.02 -31.19
C PRO A 147 -23.15 3.15 -31.22
N ASP A 148 -23.79 2.58 -32.25
CA ASP A 148 -25.25 2.54 -32.41
C ASP A 148 -25.98 2.01 -31.17
N ALA A 149 -25.40 1.00 -30.51
CA ALA A 149 -25.94 0.39 -29.30
C ALA A 149 -26.08 1.40 -28.15
N VAL A 150 -25.19 2.38 -28.06
CA VAL A 150 -25.23 3.44 -27.03
C VAL A 150 -26.19 4.54 -27.45
N ALA A 151 -26.17 4.93 -28.73
CA ALA A 151 -27.05 5.98 -29.26
C ALA A 151 -28.54 5.61 -29.17
N LYS A 152 -28.88 4.35 -29.43
CA LYS A 152 -30.26 3.81 -29.36
C LYS A 152 -30.65 3.33 -27.96
N ARG A 153 -29.73 3.39 -26.98
CA ARG A 153 -29.98 2.88 -25.63
C ARG A 153 -31.06 3.71 -24.95
N ARG A 154 -32.10 3.04 -24.46
CA ARG A 154 -33.12 3.70 -23.62
C ARG A 154 -32.45 4.25 -22.36
N LYS A 155 -32.79 5.50 -22.00
CA LYS A 155 -32.34 6.12 -20.76
C LYS A 155 -32.83 5.26 -19.59
N TYR A 156 -31.95 5.02 -18.62
CA TYR A 156 -32.33 4.29 -17.41
C TYR A 156 -33.29 5.13 -16.57
N ASP A 157 -34.45 4.56 -16.26
CA ASP A 157 -35.42 5.12 -15.34
C ASP A 157 -35.51 4.23 -14.10
N PRO A 158 -35.20 4.75 -12.89
CA PRO A 158 -35.36 4.01 -11.66
C PRO A 158 -36.81 3.60 -11.36
N GLU A 159 -37.81 4.34 -11.84
CA GLU A 159 -39.22 4.09 -11.51
C GLU A 159 -39.89 3.07 -12.45
N ASP A 160 -39.24 2.71 -13.56
CA ASP A 160 -39.75 1.76 -14.55
C ASP A 160 -39.73 0.32 -13.99
N PRO A 161 -40.88 -0.38 -13.92
CA PRO A 161 -40.95 -1.78 -13.50
C PRO A 161 -40.20 -2.76 -14.40
N GLU A 162 -40.08 -2.46 -15.70
CA GLU A 162 -39.35 -3.30 -16.67
C GLU A 162 -37.90 -2.84 -16.86
N ARG A 163 -37.37 -2.03 -15.93
CA ARG A 163 -35.97 -1.58 -15.99
C ARG A 163 -35.02 -2.78 -15.96
N ARG A 164 -33.88 -2.62 -16.64
CA ARG A 164 -32.80 -3.62 -16.61
C ARG A 164 -32.34 -3.82 -15.16
N THR A 165 -32.30 -5.06 -14.72
CA THR A 165 -31.73 -5.43 -13.42
C THR A 165 -30.26 -5.01 -13.38
N LEU A 166 -29.90 -4.25 -12.34
CA LEU A 166 -28.51 -3.88 -12.07
C LEU A 166 -27.91 -4.84 -11.07
N GLU A 167 -26.58 -4.96 -11.05
CA GLU A 167 -25.90 -5.84 -10.07
C GLU A 167 -26.20 -5.41 -8.63
N ARG A 168 -26.48 -4.13 -8.41
CA ARG A 168 -26.95 -3.59 -7.11
C ARG A 168 -28.29 -4.19 -6.68
N ASP A 169 -29.21 -4.42 -7.61
CA ASP A 169 -30.50 -5.04 -7.29
C ASP A 169 -30.31 -6.52 -6.93
N LEU A 170 -29.39 -7.21 -7.61
CA LEU A 170 -29.01 -8.59 -7.29
C LEU A 170 -28.31 -8.69 -5.93
N GLU A 171 -27.42 -7.75 -5.61
CA GLU A 171 -26.77 -7.65 -4.30
C GLU A 171 -27.80 -7.50 -3.17
N LEU A 172 -28.76 -6.58 -3.33
CA LEU A 172 -29.82 -6.36 -2.34
C LEU A 172 -30.69 -7.60 -2.15
N ALA A 173 -31.01 -8.31 -3.24
CA ALA A 173 -31.78 -9.55 -3.17
C ALA A 173 -31.01 -10.71 -2.50
N ALA A 174 -29.69 -10.75 -2.66
CA ALA A 174 -28.83 -11.82 -2.17
C ALA A 174 -28.28 -11.60 -0.75
N GLY A 175 -28.87 -10.67 0.03
CA GLY A 175 -28.51 -10.43 1.43
C GLY A 175 -27.71 -9.15 1.68
N GLY A 176 -27.52 -8.32 0.65
CA GLY A 176 -26.95 -6.99 0.75
C GLY A 176 -25.43 -6.94 0.89
N ALA A 177 -24.94 -5.72 1.13
CA ALA A 177 -23.52 -5.42 1.17
C ALA A 177 -22.80 -6.20 2.28
N GLY A 178 -21.80 -6.99 1.89
CA GLY A 178 -20.97 -7.78 2.81
C GLY A 178 -21.35 -9.25 2.93
N VAL A 179 -22.53 -9.67 2.47
CA VAL A 179 -22.91 -11.09 2.35
C VAL A 179 -22.82 -11.56 0.91
N TYR A 180 -23.25 -10.71 -0.03
CA TYR A 180 -23.21 -11.03 -1.46
C TYR A 180 -21.77 -11.13 -1.96
N SER A 181 -21.44 -12.24 -2.63
CA SER A 181 -20.16 -12.44 -3.33
C SER A 181 -20.38 -12.29 -4.84
N VAL A 182 -19.69 -11.32 -5.44
CA VAL A 182 -19.78 -11.06 -6.87
C VAL A 182 -18.97 -12.12 -7.61
N ASP A 183 -19.64 -12.87 -8.49
CA ASP A 183 -18.99 -13.79 -9.41
C ASP A 183 -18.35 -13.02 -10.57
N LEU A 184 -17.01 -12.96 -10.58
CA LEU A 184 -16.25 -12.26 -11.61
C LEU A 184 -16.27 -13.01 -12.95
N ASN A 185 -16.40 -14.34 -12.93
CA ASN A 185 -16.31 -15.16 -14.13
C ASN A 185 -17.61 -15.06 -14.95
N LYS A 186 -18.76 -14.77 -14.32
CA LYS A 186 -20.09 -14.66 -14.95
C LYS A 186 -20.11 -13.82 -16.23
N HIS A 187 -19.28 -12.79 -16.35
CA HIS A 187 -19.28 -11.86 -17.49
C HIS A 187 -18.15 -12.10 -18.51
N TYR A 188 -17.42 -13.21 -18.41
CA TYR A 188 -16.41 -13.54 -19.43
C TYR A 188 -17.07 -14.04 -20.72
N ASP A 189 -16.61 -13.53 -21.85
CA ASP A 189 -17.03 -13.98 -23.17
C ASP A 189 -15.92 -14.91 -23.71
N LEU A 190 -16.13 -16.22 -23.62
CA LEU A 190 -15.19 -17.25 -24.06
C LEU A 190 -15.76 -18.03 -25.25
N ALA A 191 -14.90 -18.79 -25.96
CA ALA A 191 -15.36 -19.57 -27.12
C ALA A 191 -16.37 -20.68 -26.77
N ASN A 192 -16.28 -21.20 -25.55
CA ASN A 192 -17.25 -22.12 -24.96
C ASN A 192 -17.72 -21.52 -23.62
N ASP A 193 -18.97 -21.70 -23.24
CA ASP A 193 -19.43 -21.21 -21.92
C ASP A 193 -19.13 -22.23 -20.81
N ALA A 194 -18.91 -23.50 -21.15
CA ALA A 194 -18.72 -24.57 -20.17
C ALA A 194 -17.47 -24.38 -19.29
N TRP A 195 -16.36 -23.95 -19.90
CA TRP A 195 -15.06 -23.74 -19.21
C TRP A 195 -14.91 -22.37 -18.52
N LYS A 196 -15.98 -21.56 -18.42
CA LYS A 196 -15.95 -20.26 -17.74
C LYS A 196 -15.55 -20.36 -16.27
N TYR A 197 -15.83 -21.50 -15.65
CA TYR A 197 -15.57 -21.77 -14.24
C TYR A 197 -14.36 -22.68 -14.01
N ASP A 198 -13.61 -23.01 -15.05
CA ASP A 198 -12.42 -23.85 -14.94
C ASP A 198 -11.31 -23.09 -14.20
N ILE A 199 -10.60 -23.80 -13.31
CA ILE A 199 -9.51 -23.23 -12.52
C ILE A 199 -8.23 -23.29 -13.34
N ILE A 200 -7.66 -22.13 -13.64
CA ILE A 200 -6.38 -22.02 -14.35
C ILE A 200 -5.25 -22.33 -13.35
N PRO A 201 -4.40 -23.35 -13.60
CA PRO A 201 -3.23 -23.60 -12.77
C PRO A 201 -2.23 -22.44 -12.89
N GLU A 202 -1.87 -21.80 -11.78
CA GLU A 202 -0.95 -20.65 -11.81
C GLU A 202 0.53 -21.08 -11.72
N ILE A 203 0.82 -22.10 -10.90
CA ILE A 203 2.20 -22.52 -10.56
C ILE A 203 2.34 -24.03 -10.73
N MET A 204 3.40 -24.44 -11.41
CA MET A 204 3.79 -25.85 -11.59
C MET A 204 5.30 -25.98 -11.38
N ASP A 205 5.72 -26.86 -10.46
CA ASP A 205 7.14 -27.15 -10.15
C ASP A 205 8.04 -25.91 -9.93
N GLY A 206 7.48 -24.89 -9.27
CA GLY A 206 8.19 -23.64 -8.95
C GLY A 206 8.32 -22.66 -10.12
N LYS A 207 7.68 -22.95 -11.25
CA LYS A 207 7.56 -22.05 -12.42
C LYS A 207 6.10 -21.61 -12.58
N ASN A 208 5.89 -20.41 -13.12
CA ASN A 208 4.55 -19.92 -13.41
C ASN A 208 4.07 -20.49 -14.75
N VAL A 209 2.84 -20.95 -14.82
CA VAL A 209 2.27 -21.52 -16.06
C VAL A 209 2.02 -20.42 -17.10
N ALA A 210 1.63 -19.22 -16.67
CA ALA A 210 1.37 -18.08 -17.56
C ALA A 210 2.55 -17.70 -18.45
N ASP A 211 3.78 -17.94 -18.00
CA ASP A 211 5.00 -17.66 -18.75
C ASP A 211 5.19 -18.61 -19.95
N PHE A 212 4.47 -19.74 -19.98
CA PHE A 212 4.54 -20.77 -21.01
C PHE A 212 3.29 -20.85 -21.89
N ILE A 213 2.34 -19.92 -21.75
CA ILE A 213 1.14 -19.88 -22.60
C ILE A 213 1.48 -19.16 -23.90
N ASP A 214 1.59 -19.93 -24.98
CA ASP A 214 1.86 -19.45 -26.34
C ASP A 214 0.97 -20.23 -27.33
N PRO A 215 0.33 -19.59 -28.31
CA PRO A 215 -0.43 -20.29 -29.34
C PRO A 215 0.39 -21.35 -30.09
N ASP A 216 1.71 -21.17 -30.21
CA ASP A 216 2.60 -22.02 -31.02
C ASP A 216 3.51 -22.92 -30.15
N VAL A 217 3.10 -23.24 -28.92
CA VAL A 217 3.92 -24.01 -27.97
C VAL A 217 4.28 -25.42 -28.46
N GLU A 218 3.37 -26.09 -29.17
CA GLU A 218 3.58 -27.45 -29.68
C GLU A 218 4.66 -27.49 -30.78
N GLU A 219 4.73 -26.46 -31.63
CA GLU A 219 5.75 -26.36 -32.68
C GLU A 219 7.15 -26.16 -32.06
N LYS A 220 7.27 -25.24 -31.10
CA LYS A 220 8.52 -25.00 -30.36
C LYS A 220 8.98 -26.23 -29.58
N LEU A 221 8.05 -26.98 -29.01
CA LEU A 221 8.37 -28.22 -28.31
C LEU A 221 8.90 -29.29 -29.27
N ALA A 222 8.27 -29.46 -30.44
CA ALA A 222 8.71 -30.41 -31.46
C ALA A 222 10.09 -30.07 -32.04
N GLU A 223 10.44 -28.79 -32.14
CA GLU A 223 11.80 -28.36 -32.51
C GLU A 223 12.83 -28.74 -31.45
N LEU A 224 12.51 -28.53 -30.17
CA LEU A 224 13.38 -28.83 -29.04
C LEU A 224 13.57 -30.34 -28.85
N GLU A 225 12.52 -31.13 -29.03
CA GLU A 225 12.62 -32.60 -29.01
C GLU A 225 13.54 -33.12 -30.12
N ARG A 226 13.48 -32.55 -31.33
CA ARG A 226 14.38 -32.91 -32.43
C ARG A 226 15.84 -32.52 -32.14
N GLU A 227 16.07 -31.40 -31.46
CA GLU A 227 17.39 -31.00 -31.01
C GLU A 227 17.94 -31.95 -29.94
N GLU A 228 17.12 -32.31 -28.93
CA GLU A 228 17.49 -33.28 -27.88
C GLU A 228 17.77 -34.68 -28.47
N GLU A 229 16.97 -35.15 -29.42
CA GLU A 229 17.24 -36.42 -30.13
C GLU A 229 18.60 -36.40 -30.85
N ARG A 230 18.95 -35.27 -31.46
CA ARG A 230 20.25 -35.09 -32.09
C ARG A 230 21.39 -35.10 -31.06
N LEU A 231 21.24 -34.39 -29.95
CA LEU A 231 22.25 -34.33 -28.88
C LEU A 231 22.43 -35.69 -28.19
N ALA A 232 21.34 -36.43 -28.00
CA ALA A 232 21.38 -37.80 -27.47
C ALA A 232 22.08 -38.75 -28.45
N ALA A 233 21.81 -38.64 -29.76
CA ALA A 233 22.50 -39.43 -30.78
C ALA A 233 24.00 -39.11 -30.88
N GLU A 234 24.39 -37.87 -30.59
CA GLU A 234 25.79 -37.44 -30.49
C GLU A 234 26.47 -37.94 -29.19
N GLY A 235 25.74 -38.60 -28.29
CA GLY A 235 26.28 -39.23 -27.08
C GLY A 235 26.59 -38.24 -25.94
N LEU A 236 26.02 -37.04 -25.95
CA LEU A 236 26.29 -35.99 -24.95
C LEU A 236 25.93 -36.40 -23.51
N TYR A 237 24.87 -37.21 -23.37
CA TYR A 237 24.35 -37.65 -22.07
C TYR A 237 24.89 -39.01 -21.63
N ASP A 238 25.75 -39.65 -22.42
CA ASP A 238 26.45 -40.86 -21.99
C ASP A 238 27.50 -40.45 -20.96
N SER A 239 27.15 -40.59 -19.68
CA SER A 239 28.12 -40.44 -18.60
C SER A 239 29.17 -41.52 -18.76
N THR A 240 30.37 -41.15 -19.20
CA THR A 240 31.52 -42.05 -19.23
C THR A 240 31.93 -42.38 -17.80
N ASP A 241 31.37 -43.45 -17.25
CA ASP A 241 31.92 -44.09 -16.07
C ASP A 241 33.22 -44.76 -16.50
N ASP A 242 34.34 -44.05 -16.33
CA ASP A 242 35.67 -44.64 -16.50
C ASP A 242 35.77 -45.85 -15.56
N GLU A 243 35.81 -47.04 -16.15
CA GLU A 243 35.96 -48.29 -15.40
C GLU A 243 37.25 -48.22 -14.60
N MET A 244 37.11 -48.08 -13.28
CA MET A 244 38.25 -48.00 -12.38
C MET A 244 38.97 -49.34 -12.32
N ASP A 245 40.24 -49.35 -12.75
CA ASP A 245 41.13 -50.49 -12.67
C ASP A 245 41.30 -50.98 -11.22
N GLU A 246 41.68 -52.26 -11.05
CA GLU A 246 41.94 -52.83 -9.72
C GLU A 246 43.02 -52.07 -8.95
N GLU A 247 43.99 -51.48 -9.66
CA GLU A 247 45.04 -50.66 -9.07
C GLU A 247 44.51 -49.34 -8.51
N ASP A 248 43.62 -48.65 -9.23
CA ASP A 248 43.00 -47.40 -8.77
C ASP A 248 42.09 -47.62 -7.55
N LYS A 249 41.39 -48.75 -7.50
CA LYS A 249 40.60 -49.16 -6.33
C LYS A 249 41.52 -49.37 -5.11
N ARG A 250 42.67 -50.04 -5.29
CA ARG A 250 43.67 -50.22 -4.22
C ARG A 250 44.27 -48.88 -3.76
N ILE A 251 44.57 -47.98 -4.69
CA ILE A 251 45.11 -46.65 -4.37
C ILE A 251 44.09 -45.83 -3.57
N ARG A 252 42.81 -45.83 -3.96
CA ARG A 252 41.76 -45.13 -3.18
C ARG A 252 41.58 -45.71 -1.79
N ASP A 253 41.54 -47.03 -1.66
CA ASP A 253 41.39 -47.67 -0.35
C ASP A 253 42.59 -47.45 0.56
N MET A 254 43.80 -47.50 0.00
CA MET A 254 45.02 -47.15 0.73
C MET A 254 45.01 -45.68 1.16
N ALA A 255 44.67 -44.76 0.25
CA ALA A 255 44.56 -43.34 0.55
C ALA A 255 43.51 -43.05 1.62
N ARG A 256 42.37 -43.75 1.60
CA ARG A 256 41.32 -43.67 2.62
C ARG A 256 41.85 -44.09 3.99
N ARG A 257 42.55 -45.23 4.07
CA ARG A 257 43.18 -45.74 5.31
C ARG A 257 44.24 -44.77 5.84
N ILE A 258 45.07 -44.20 4.97
CA ILE A 258 46.09 -43.20 5.34
C ILE A 258 45.44 -41.94 5.89
N ARG A 259 44.40 -41.41 5.24
CA ARG A 259 43.67 -40.22 5.71
C ARG A 259 43.01 -40.47 7.07
N ALA A 260 42.36 -41.61 7.25
CA ALA A 260 41.78 -42.01 8.52
C ALA A 260 42.84 -42.08 9.63
N ARG A 261 43.99 -42.72 9.36
CA ARG A 261 45.08 -42.82 10.34
C ARG A 261 45.69 -41.46 10.67
N LYS A 262 45.90 -40.59 9.67
CA LYS A 262 46.37 -39.20 9.89
C LYS A 262 45.38 -38.40 10.73
N GLN A 263 44.08 -38.58 10.54
CA GLN A 263 43.05 -37.90 11.33
C GLN A 263 43.10 -38.34 12.80
N VAL A 264 43.24 -39.65 13.08
CA VAL A 264 43.41 -40.17 14.44
C VAL A 264 44.67 -39.58 15.10
N ILE A 265 45.81 -39.57 14.40
CA ILE A 265 47.06 -38.98 14.92
C ILE A 265 46.89 -37.48 15.22
N ALA A 266 46.20 -36.73 14.36
CA ALA A 266 45.94 -35.31 14.58
C ALA A 266 45.02 -35.07 15.80
N GLN A 267 44.03 -35.94 16.02
CA GLN A 267 43.17 -35.90 17.21
C GLN A 267 43.95 -36.25 18.48
N GLU A 268 44.75 -37.32 18.47
CA GLU A 268 45.64 -37.70 19.57
C GLU A 268 46.62 -36.57 19.93
N ALA A 269 47.22 -35.92 18.93
CA ALA A 269 48.11 -34.79 19.14
C ALA A 269 47.39 -33.59 19.78
N ARG A 270 46.13 -33.30 19.38
CA ARG A 270 45.32 -32.25 20.01
C ARG A 270 44.95 -32.57 21.46
N VAL A 271 44.59 -33.82 21.76
CA VAL A 271 44.29 -34.26 23.13
C VAL A 271 45.53 -34.17 24.03
N ASN A 272 46.70 -34.53 23.50
CA ASN A 272 47.96 -34.50 24.23
C ASN A 272 48.56 -33.08 24.38
N ASN A 273 48.09 -32.11 23.58
CA ASN A 273 48.54 -30.73 23.65
C ASN A 273 47.78 -29.95 24.74
N VAL A 274 48.39 -29.86 25.93
CA VAL A 274 47.82 -29.17 27.08
C VAL A 274 48.65 -27.92 27.42
N ASN A 275 48.00 -26.83 27.80
CA ASN A 275 48.65 -25.57 28.21
C ASN A 275 49.22 -25.64 29.64
N ARG A 276 49.98 -26.70 29.94
CA ARG A 276 50.73 -26.87 31.19
C ARG A 276 52.03 -27.60 30.90
N ALA A 277 53.04 -27.44 31.75
CA ALA A 277 54.28 -28.20 31.63
C ALA A 277 53.98 -29.71 31.60
N THR A 278 54.30 -30.37 30.50
CA THR A 278 54.14 -31.83 30.36
C THR A 278 55.37 -32.52 30.96
N LEU A 279 55.16 -33.63 31.66
CA LEU A 279 56.26 -34.48 32.15
C LEU A 279 57.18 -34.88 31.00
N THR A 280 58.48 -34.77 31.21
CA THR A 280 59.48 -35.26 30.25
C THR A 280 59.38 -36.78 30.10
N ILE A 281 59.83 -37.33 28.98
CA ILE A 281 59.79 -38.78 28.70
C ILE A 281 60.45 -39.58 29.83
N LYS A 282 61.58 -39.10 30.37
CA LYS A 282 62.29 -39.72 31.51
C LYS A 282 61.46 -39.72 32.79
N GLN A 283 60.71 -38.66 33.07
CA GLN A 283 59.85 -38.57 34.25
C GLN A 283 58.60 -39.44 34.09
N LYS A 284 58.01 -39.52 32.89
CA LYS A 284 56.88 -40.43 32.59
C LYS A 284 57.28 -41.90 32.76
N ALA A 285 58.48 -42.29 32.32
CA ALA A 285 58.99 -43.65 32.49
C ALA A 285 59.19 -44.05 33.97
N MET A 286 59.31 -43.07 34.88
CA MET A 286 59.46 -43.28 36.32
C MET A 286 58.12 -43.26 37.08
N SER A 287 57.11 -42.53 36.57
CA SER A 287 55.81 -42.33 37.25
C SER A 287 54.69 -43.22 36.71
N SER A 288 54.73 -43.57 35.43
CA SER A 288 53.85 -44.60 34.88
C SER A 288 54.51 -45.94 35.10
N SER A 289 53.74 -46.95 35.50
CA SER A 289 54.07 -48.33 35.16
C SER A 289 54.02 -48.41 33.64
N ALA A 290 55.04 -47.89 32.95
CA ALA A 290 55.23 -48.06 31.52
C ALA A 290 55.37 -49.55 31.33
N THR A 291 54.23 -50.19 31.07
CA THR A 291 54.14 -51.59 30.76
C THR A 291 55.01 -51.75 29.54
N SER A 292 56.10 -52.46 29.73
CA SER A 292 56.95 -52.94 28.65
C SER A 292 56.13 -53.65 27.56
N GLY A 293 54.91 -54.09 27.87
CA GLY A 293 53.84 -54.50 26.95
C GLY A 293 53.40 -53.43 25.93
N ASP A 294 53.06 -52.20 26.33
CA ASP A 294 52.56 -51.15 25.41
C ASP A 294 53.62 -50.78 24.35
N PHE A 295 54.89 -50.78 24.75
CA PHE A 295 56.02 -50.55 23.84
C PHE A 295 56.23 -51.74 22.88
N VAL A 296 56.11 -52.97 23.38
CA VAL A 296 56.15 -54.20 22.57
C VAL A 296 55.00 -54.24 21.57
N ASP A 297 53.79 -53.87 21.98
CA ASP A 297 52.61 -53.82 21.12
C ASP A 297 52.70 -52.72 20.07
N HIS A 298 53.31 -51.57 20.41
CA HIS A 298 53.61 -50.54 19.42
C HIS A 298 54.60 -51.02 18.35
N LEU A 299 55.67 -51.72 18.73
CA LEU A 299 56.64 -52.30 17.79
C LEU A 299 56.01 -53.37 16.89
N LYS A 300 55.16 -54.24 17.46
CA LYS A 300 54.39 -55.23 16.69
C LYS A 300 53.44 -54.56 15.68
N ASN A 301 52.75 -53.50 16.10
CA ASN A 301 51.86 -52.73 15.21
C ASN A 301 52.63 -51.99 14.10
N LEU A 302 53.90 -51.66 14.31
CA LEU A 302 54.82 -51.14 13.30
C LEU A 302 55.43 -52.23 12.41
N GLY A 303 55.23 -53.51 12.73
CA GLY A 303 55.77 -54.65 11.99
C GLY A 303 57.25 -54.94 12.26
N LEU A 304 57.80 -54.43 13.38
CA LEU A 304 59.18 -54.67 13.79
C LEU A 304 59.25 -55.87 14.75
N ASP A 305 60.35 -56.64 14.69
CA ASP A 305 60.54 -57.79 15.60
C ASP A 305 60.68 -57.31 17.06
N ALA A 306 59.73 -57.72 17.90
CA ALA A 306 59.65 -57.34 19.30
C ALA A 306 60.20 -58.42 20.27
N SER A 307 60.79 -59.50 19.75
CA SER A 307 61.32 -60.63 20.53
C SER A 307 62.26 -60.20 21.67
N SER A 308 63.22 -59.33 21.37
CA SER A 308 64.18 -58.79 22.34
C SER A 308 63.51 -57.90 23.40
N ALA A 309 62.60 -57.01 22.98
CA ALA A 309 61.87 -56.12 23.89
C ALA A 309 60.94 -56.90 24.83
N GLN A 310 60.30 -57.96 24.33
CA GLN A 310 59.42 -58.82 25.11
C GLN A 310 60.18 -59.65 26.15
N SER A 311 61.37 -60.16 25.82
CA SER A 311 62.23 -60.84 26.80
C SER A 311 62.65 -59.92 27.96
N THR A 312 62.85 -58.64 27.66
CA THR A 312 63.21 -57.61 28.65
C THR A 312 62.01 -57.21 29.50
N ALA A 313 60.82 -57.17 28.90
CA ALA A 313 59.54 -56.91 29.55
C ALA A 313 59.23 -57.93 30.66
N ASP A 314 59.36 -59.21 30.33
CA ASP A 314 59.06 -60.34 31.22
C ASP A 314 60.00 -60.44 32.43
N ARG A 315 61.17 -59.78 32.36
CA ARG A 315 62.18 -59.78 33.43
C ARG A 315 61.88 -58.75 34.52
N ILE A 316 61.16 -57.67 34.18
CA ILE A 316 60.86 -56.55 35.09
C ILE A 316 59.64 -56.85 35.99
N THR A 317 58.71 -57.68 35.54
CA THR A 317 57.43 -57.95 36.22
C THR A 317 57.51 -58.94 37.40
N ARG A 318 58.66 -59.59 37.65
CA ARG A 318 58.79 -60.65 38.68
C ARG A 318 59.05 -60.20 40.13
N LYS A 319 59.22 -58.90 40.42
CA LYS A 319 59.35 -58.43 41.83
C LYS A 319 58.03 -57.86 42.35
N ARG A 320 57.38 -58.64 43.23
CA ARG A 320 56.19 -58.30 44.02
C ARG A 320 56.31 -56.93 44.70
N VAL A 321 55.28 -56.09 44.54
CA VAL A 321 54.80 -55.19 45.61
C VAL A 321 53.37 -55.62 45.93
N ARG A 322 53.20 -56.12 47.15
CA ARG A 322 51.94 -56.53 47.74
C ARG A 322 51.61 -55.46 48.78
N SER A 323 50.47 -54.78 48.66
CA SER A 323 49.91 -53.96 49.74
C SER A 323 48.40 -54.10 49.78
N GLU A 324 47.90 -54.27 51.00
CA GLU A 324 46.51 -54.49 51.41
C GLU A 324 45.61 -53.25 51.24
N SER A 325 44.32 -53.55 51.04
CA SER A 325 43.12 -52.80 51.45
C SER A 325 43.06 -51.25 51.33
N ARG A 326 42.33 -50.78 50.31
CA ARG A 326 41.03 -50.04 50.42
C ARG A 326 40.70 -49.34 49.09
N HIS A 327 39.59 -49.75 48.49
CA HIS A 327 38.91 -49.04 47.40
C HIS A 327 38.56 -47.61 47.84
N PRO A 328 38.80 -46.58 47.00
CA PRO A 328 37.70 -46.12 46.15
C PRO A 328 38.21 -45.58 44.81
N ASP A 329 38.34 -46.43 43.80
CA ASP A 329 38.63 -45.95 42.43
C ASP A 329 37.71 -46.59 41.37
N VAL A 330 36.47 -46.86 41.78
CA VAL A 330 35.34 -47.02 40.86
C VAL A 330 34.25 -46.07 41.33
N GLU A 331 34.48 -44.76 41.17
CA GLU A 331 33.45 -43.74 40.96
C GLU A 331 34.06 -42.32 40.83
N LEU A 332 34.94 -42.14 39.85
CA LEU A 332 35.19 -40.81 39.27
C LEU A 332 34.64 -40.68 37.84
N ALA A 333 33.63 -41.51 37.56
CA ALA A 333 32.79 -41.43 36.37
C ALA A 333 31.32 -41.42 36.81
N LYS A 334 30.97 -40.47 37.71
CA LYS A 334 29.60 -40.00 38.03
C LYS A 334 29.70 -38.97 39.17
N ARG A 335 29.90 -37.69 38.82
CA ARG A 335 29.45 -36.58 39.67
C ARG A 335 28.30 -35.88 38.98
N SER A 336 27.12 -36.49 39.12
CA SER A 336 25.84 -35.81 39.11
C SER A 336 25.53 -35.33 40.53
N GLY A 337 25.19 -34.06 40.69
CA GLY A 337 24.27 -33.61 41.74
C GLY A 337 24.80 -33.21 43.13
N SER A 338 25.05 -31.89 43.28
CA SER A 338 24.66 -31.04 44.43
C SER A 338 25.39 -31.11 45.80
N LEU A 339 25.58 -29.88 46.32
CA LEU A 339 25.77 -29.43 47.71
C LEU A 339 27.19 -29.44 48.34
N ALA A 340 27.58 -28.22 48.73
CA ALA A 340 28.62 -27.82 49.69
C ALA A 340 30.07 -27.66 49.20
N ALA A 341 30.37 -26.48 48.63
CA ALA A 341 31.54 -25.69 49.04
C ALA A 341 31.25 -24.20 48.79
N ARG A 342 31.05 -23.47 49.89
CA ARG A 342 31.00 -22.01 49.93
C ARG A 342 32.36 -21.43 49.51
N ALA A 343 32.30 -20.19 49.00
CA ALA A 343 33.42 -19.27 48.74
C ALA A 343 34.00 -19.25 47.31
N VAL A 344 33.14 -19.00 46.31
CA VAL A 344 33.47 -18.06 45.23
C VAL A 344 32.21 -17.22 45.03
N SER A 345 32.34 -15.90 44.95
CA SER A 345 31.23 -14.98 44.69
C SER A 345 30.56 -15.33 43.36
N VAL A 346 29.48 -16.11 43.42
CA VAL A 346 28.68 -16.46 42.24
C VAL A 346 27.96 -15.20 41.79
N VAL A 347 28.49 -14.52 40.78
CA VAL A 347 27.73 -13.55 40.01
C VAL A 347 26.52 -14.32 39.47
N ARG A 348 25.34 -14.05 40.03
CA ARG A 348 24.10 -14.70 39.62
C ARG A 348 23.74 -14.20 38.22
N ASP A 349 23.86 -15.07 37.23
CA ASP A 349 23.44 -14.77 35.86
C ASP A 349 21.92 -14.67 35.79
N ARG A 350 21.42 -13.44 35.65
CA ARG A 350 19.99 -13.13 35.58
C ARG A 350 19.28 -13.81 34.41
N SER A 351 20.01 -14.21 33.37
CA SER A 351 19.43 -14.90 32.21
C SER A 351 19.02 -16.34 32.49
N GLN A 352 19.52 -16.95 33.57
CA GLN A 352 19.29 -18.36 33.91
C GLN A 352 18.43 -18.55 35.16
N MET A 353 18.26 -17.50 35.98
CA MET A 353 17.55 -17.57 37.26
C MET A 353 16.06 -17.96 37.17
N GLY A 354 15.43 -17.76 36.00
CA GLY A 354 14.03 -18.12 35.75
C GLY A 354 13.83 -19.48 35.06
N VAL A 355 14.91 -20.20 34.77
CA VAL A 355 14.86 -21.42 33.95
C VAL A 355 15.41 -22.59 34.76
N THR A 356 14.58 -23.62 34.98
CA THR A 356 14.92 -24.70 35.92
C THR A 356 15.64 -25.86 35.26
N THR A 357 15.43 -26.06 33.95
CA THR A 357 15.94 -27.22 33.20
C THR A 357 16.85 -26.79 32.05
N ALA A 358 17.92 -27.54 31.79
CA ALA A 358 18.83 -27.28 30.66
C ALA A 358 18.12 -27.23 29.29
N HIS A 359 17.08 -28.06 29.10
CA HIS A 359 16.23 -28.04 27.91
C HIS A 359 15.44 -26.72 27.76
N GLN A 360 14.90 -26.19 28.86
CA GLN A 360 14.21 -24.90 28.84
C GLN A 360 15.18 -23.75 28.51
N LEU A 361 16.43 -23.84 28.94
CA LEU A 361 17.46 -22.85 28.61
C LEU A 361 17.83 -22.90 27.13
N ALA A 362 17.98 -24.10 26.57
CA ALA A 362 18.23 -24.29 25.14
C ALA A 362 17.06 -23.76 24.29
N THR A 363 15.82 -24.01 24.69
CA THR A 363 14.63 -23.50 23.97
C THR A 363 14.49 -21.97 24.11
N ALA A 364 14.77 -21.39 25.28
CA ALA A 364 14.80 -19.94 25.47
C ALA A 364 15.84 -19.25 24.57
N ASN A 365 17.06 -19.80 24.50
CA ASN A 365 18.11 -19.29 23.60
C ASN A 365 17.71 -19.41 22.12
N LYS A 366 17.06 -20.52 21.72
CA LYS A 366 16.54 -20.68 20.36
C LYS A 366 15.47 -19.65 20.03
N LYS A 367 14.52 -19.40 20.93
CA LYS A 367 13.48 -18.36 20.77
C LYS A 367 14.09 -16.95 20.68
N LYS A 368 15.10 -16.66 21.49
CA LYS A 368 15.85 -15.39 21.43
C LYS A 368 16.51 -15.19 20.06
N ALA A 369 17.16 -16.22 19.51
CA ALA A 369 17.77 -16.16 18.19
C ALA A 369 16.75 -15.92 17.07
N ILE A 370 15.57 -16.54 17.16
CA ILE A 370 14.47 -16.32 16.20
C ILE A 370 13.95 -14.88 16.28
N ALA A 371 13.72 -14.37 17.50
CA ALA A 371 13.21 -13.00 17.70
C ALA A 371 14.16 -11.92 17.17
N LEU A 372 15.48 -12.14 17.23
CA LEU A 372 16.48 -11.19 16.72
C LEU A 372 16.64 -11.21 15.18
N ARG A 373 16.03 -12.18 14.48
CA ARG A 373 16.23 -12.35 13.02
C ARG A 373 15.71 -11.17 12.22
N ASP A 374 14.54 -10.62 12.55
CA ASP A 374 13.96 -9.46 11.87
C ASP A 374 14.84 -8.20 12.07
N MET A 375 15.33 -8.00 13.30
CA MET A 375 16.26 -6.92 13.63
C MET A 375 17.55 -7.00 12.79
N TYR A 376 18.13 -8.20 12.63
CA TYR A 376 19.31 -8.40 11.79
C TYR A 376 19.01 -8.23 10.30
N ALA A 377 17.84 -8.68 9.82
CA ALA A 377 17.41 -8.46 8.44
C ALA A 377 17.29 -6.96 8.11
N GLN A 378 16.87 -6.15 9.08
CA GLN A 378 16.79 -4.69 8.96
C GLN A 378 18.14 -3.97 9.18
N GLY A 379 19.24 -4.71 9.44
CA GLY A 379 20.58 -4.14 9.61
C GLY A 379 20.77 -3.29 10.87
N LYS A 380 19.98 -3.53 11.93
CA LYS A 380 20.05 -2.77 13.19
C LYS A 380 21.28 -3.16 14.00
N ALA A 381 21.89 -2.19 14.70
CA ALA A 381 23.06 -2.43 15.53
C ALA A 381 22.75 -3.26 16.79
N GLY A 382 21.50 -3.28 17.25
CA GLY A 382 21.03 -4.05 18.40
C GLY A 382 19.60 -3.65 18.78
N GLU A 383 19.06 -4.26 19.84
CA GLU A 383 17.66 -4.03 20.27
C GLU A 383 17.36 -2.58 20.67
N ALA A 384 18.39 -1.82 21.05
CA ALA A 384 18.29 -0.41 21.41
C ALA A 384 18.24 0.53 20.18
N ASP A 385 18.57 0.06 18.97
CA ASP A 385 18.64 0.88 17.76
C ASP A 385 17.27 1.11 17.11
N ARG A 386 16.52 2.04 17.71
CA ARG A 386 15.17 2.44 17.25
C ARG A 386 15.18 3.76 16.48
N LYS A 387 16.33 4.18 15.94
CA LYS A 387 16.43 5.46 15.22
C LYS A 387 15.66 5.39 13.90
N ILE A 388 14.77 6.37 13.69
CA ILE A 388 14.04 6.55 12.43
C ILE A 388 14.79 7.58 11.60
N LEU A 389 15.35 7.14 10.47
CA LEU A 389 16.05 8.04 9.53
C LEU A 389 15.05 8.75 8.62
N THR A 390 15.33 10.03 8.35
CA THR A 390 14.48 10.86 7.47
C THR A 390 14.79 10.53 6.01
N LYS A 391 13.91 9.77 5.33
CA LYS A 391 14.11 9.35 3.93
C LYS A 391 14.14 10.52 2.94
N LYS A 392 13.34 11.56 3.19
CA LYS A 392 13.23 12.75 2.33
C LYS A 392 13.43 14.01 3.17
N PRO A 393 14.67 14.42 3.46
CA PRO A 393 14.92 15.63 4.24
C PRO A 393 14.47 16.87 3.47
N ARG A 394 13.70 17.73 4.13
CA ARG A 394 13.04 18.88 3.52
C ARG A 394 13.98 19.80 2.74
N HIS A 395 15.16 20.11 3.28
CA HIS A 395 16.14 21.00 2.65
C HIS A 395 16.70 20.48 1.31
N LEU A 396 16.51 19.20 0.97
CA LEU A 396 16.88 18.66 -0.35
C LEU A 396 15.73 18.71 -1.36
N PHE A 397 14.47 18.62 -0.90
CA PHE A 397 13.30 18.41 -1.76
C PHE A 397 12.35 19.61 -1.82
N THR A 398 12.61 20.67 -1.05
CA THR A 398 11.78 21.88 -1.04
C THR A 398 12.64 23.12 -1.27
N GLY A 399 12.16 24.01 -2.14
CA GLY A 399 12.88 25.22 -2.55
C GLY A 399 13.43 25.11 -3.98
N LYS A 400 13.68 26.26 -4.61
CA LYS A 400 14.38 26.36 -5.89
C LYS A 400 15.57 27.28 -5.71
N ARG A 401 16.71 26.96 -6.33
CA ARG A 401 17.92 27.78 -6.27
C ARG A 401 17.69 29.08 -7.03
N SER A 402 17.77 30.21 -6.34
CA SER A 402 17.69 31.56 -6.93
C SER A 402 19.08 32.10 -7.26
N ASN A 403 19.15 33.21 -8.01
CA ASN A 403 20.41 33.93 -8.24
C ASN A 403 20.77 34.72 -6.97
N GLY A 404 21.56 34.12 -6.10
CA GLY A 404 21.96 34.70 -4.81
C GLY A 404 22.81 33.74 -3.97
N THR A 405 22.73 33.88 -2.65
CA THR A 405 23.39 32.97 -1.69
C THR A 405 22.76 31.58 -1.75
N ASN A 406 23.60 30.55 -1.80
CA ASN A 406 23.16 29.15 -1.88
C ASN A 406 23.08 28.51 -0.49
N ASP A 407 22.09 27.62 -0.31
CA ASP A 407 21.89 26.86 0.95
C ASP A 407 22.97 25.80 1.21
N ARG A 408 23.75 25.44 0.18
CA ARG A 408 24.88 24.51 0.27
C ARG A 408 26.05 25.03 -0.56
N ARG A 409 27.25 24.70 -0.09
CA ARG A 409 28.53 25.12 -0.69
C ARG A 409 28.74 24.53 -2.07
#